data_AF-A0A1E3LY73-F1
#
_entry.id   AF-A0A1E3LY73-F1
#
_cell.length_a   1.000
_cell.length_b   1.000
_cell.length_c   1.000
_cell.angle_alpha   90.00
_cell.angle_beta   90.00
_cell.angle_gamma   90.00
#
_symmetry.space_group_name_H-M   'P 1'
#
loop_
_entity.id
_entity.type
_entity.pdbx_description
1 polymer ?
#
loop_
_entity_poly.entity_id
_entity_poly.type
_entity_poly.pdbx_seq_one_letter_code
_entity_poly.pdbx_strand_id
1 'polypeptide(L)'
;MRIFLSVLLLFAFLPSYSGEERLTLWPSHFGIEATPVDLDWRDPSRKQLGQLTYLGGVQLTSAVYGFGGFSAMTVDGDRFTLLGDGGNFVRFRMGADWRVSDMVSGALVDGPGPGWRKLERDSESLTRDPATGTLWVGFERANQIWRYDPDLRHGRGVAPRAMAKWSLNGGAESLVRLRDGSFIAISEHKVAGAKGTREAIWFAGDPLRVPDRGFRFAYRPPARFQPTDAAELPDGRIAILNRRASLQAGFTASLTLIDRAAIRPGAIVTGQEVARFAAPVLHDNFEALAVSREGRDTILWIASDDNALWFQRSLLLKFRLDAPP
;
A
#
# COMPACT_ATOMS: atom_id res chain seq x y z
N MET A 1 -25.65 10.51 -38.66
CA MET A 1 -25.56 9.72 -37.41
C MET A 1 -24.12 9.43 -36.95
N ARG A 2 -23.18 9.08 -37.83
CA ARG A 2 -21.76 8.82 -37.46
C ARG A 2 -20.97 10.06 -37.00
N ILE A 3 -21.26 11.24 -37.56
CA ILE A 3 -20.59 12.50 -37.18
C ILE A 3 -21.01 12.96 -35.77
N PHE A 4 -22.30 12.82 -35.42
CA PHE A 4 -22.83 13.18 -34.10
C PHE A 4 -22.22 12.33 -32.96
N LEU A 5 -22.05 11.02 -33.19
CA LEU A 5 -21.34 10.13 -32.24
C LEU A 5 -19.86 10.46 -32.11
N SER A 6 -19.21 10.93 -33.18
CA SER A 6 -17.79 11.32 -33.17
C SER A 6 -17.56 12.63 -32.40
N VAL A 7 -18.50 13.58 -32.48
CA VAL A 7 -18.48 14.82 -31.69
C VAL A 7 -18.76 14.54 -30.21
N LEU A 8 -19.69 13.63 -29.89
CA LEU A 8 -19.96 13.19 -28.51
C LEU A 8 -18.76 12.45 -27.88
N LEU A 9 -18.05 11.62 -28.65
CA LEU A 9 -16.79 11.00 -28.22
C LEU A 9 -15.70 12.05 -27.98
N LEU A 10 -15.60 13.08 -28.82
CA LEU A 10 -14.69 14.20 -28.58
C LEU A 10 -15.01 14.91 -27.26
N PHE A 11 -16.29 15.16 -26.92
CA PHE A 11 -16.64 15.74 -25.61
C PHE A 11 -16.46 14.80 -24.42
N ALA A 12 -16.51 13.48 -24.63
CA ALA A 12 -16.19 12.49 -23.59
C ALA A 12 -14.69 12.32 -23.32
N PHE A 13 -13.83 12.73 -24.27
CA PHE A 13 -12.37 12.63 -24.19
C PHE A 13 -11.64 14.00 -24.23
N LEU A 14 -12.37 15.11 -24.30
CA LEU A 14 -11.81 16.43 -24.11
C LEU A 14 -11.49 16.57 -22.61
N PRO A 15 -10.21 16.75 -22.23
CA PRO A 15 -9.89 17.06 -20.85
C PRO A 15 -10.63 18.35 -20.48
N SER A 16 -11.37 18.32 -19.38
CA SER A 16 -12.14 19.46 -18.84
C SER A 16 -11.26 20.66 -18.45
N TYR A 17 -9.94 20.50 -18.53
CA TYR A 17 -8.93 21.48 -18.17
C TYR A 17 -7.63 21.24 -18.95
N SER A 18 -7.01 22.30 -19.47
CA SER A 18 -5.72 22.24 -20.19
C SER A 18 -4.53 22.72 -19.34
N GLY A 19 -4.72 22.90 -18.03
CA GLY A 19 -3.64 23.12 -17.07
C GLY A 19 -3.31 21.84 -16.31
N GLU A 20 -2.19 21.83 -15.59
CA GLU A 20 -1.87 20.71 -14.70
C GLU A 20 -2.85 20.70 -13.51
N GLU A 21 -3.51 19.57 -13.28
CA GLU A 21 -4.46 19.40 -12.18
C GLU A 21 -3.71 19.56 -10.85
N ARG A 22 -4.15 20.53 -10.04
CA ARG A 22 -3.57 20.75 -8.71
C ARG A 22 -3.89 19.55 -7.82
N LEU A 23 -2.95 19.22 -6.93
CA LEU A 23 -3.20 18.22 -5.91
C LEU A 23 -4.44 18.62 -5.10
N THR A 24 -5.48 17.78 -5.14
CA THR A 24 -6.67 17.93 -4.32
C THR A 24 -6.29 17.68 -2.88
N LEU A 25 -6.49 18.67 -2.00
CA LEU A 25 -6.20 18.55 -0.57
C LEU A 25 -7.48 18.32 0.21
N TRP A 26 -7.46 17.38 1.15
CA TRP A 26 -8.59 17.14 2.03
C TRP A 26 -8.66 18.20 3.16
N PRO A 27 -9.88 18.55 3.62
CA PRO A 27 -10.03 19.38 4.82
C PRO A 27 -9.54 18.62 6.05
N SER A 28 -9.09 19.33 7.09
CA SER A 28 -8.53 18.71 8.30
C SER A 28 -9.51 17.78 9.04
N HIS A 29 -10.81 17.96 8.83
CA HIS A 29 -11.88 17.12 9.36
C HIS A 29 -13.01 16.95 8.34
N PHE A 30 -13.63 15.78 8.33
CA PHE A 30 -14.76 15.36 7.49
C PHE A 30 -15.39 14.07 8.02
N GLY A 31 -16.54 13.67 7.47
CA GLY A 31 -17.19 12.40 7.82
C GLY A 31 -16.65 11.25 6.98
N ILE A 32 -16.39 10.10 7.60
CA ILE A 32 -16.16 8.82 6.92
C ILE A 32 -17.25 7.85 7.36
N GLU A 33 -17.98 7.34 6.39
CA GLU A 33 -18.94 6.27 6.59
C GLU A 33 -18.25 4.93 6.33
N ALA A 34 -18.51 3.96 7.20
CA ALA A 34 -17.96 2.61 7.11
C ALA A 34 -19.12 1.62 6.95
N THR A 35 -19.25 1.05 5.75
CA THR A 35 -20.33 0.10 5.43
C THR A 35 -19.76 -1.31 5.41
N PRO A 36 -20.30 -2.27 6.20
CA PRO A 36 -19.79 -3.64 6.21
C PRO A 36 -19.79 -4.29 4.82
N VAL A 37 -18.75 -5.09 4.55
CA VAL A 37 -18.64 -5.90 3.35
C VAL A 37 -18.38 -7.36 3.70
N ASP A 38 -18.92 -8.27 2.90
CA ASP A 38 -18.66 -9.70 3.01
C ASP A 38 -17.48 -10.12 2.11
N LEU A 39 -16.75 -11.14 2.57
CA LEU A 39 -15.70 -11.77 1.77
C LEU A 39 -16.27 -12.40 0.50
N ASP A 40 -17.47 -12.97 0.55
CA ASP A 40 -18.20 -13.43 -0.64
C ASP A 40 -19.65 -13.00 -0.46
N TRP A 41 -20.09 -12.05 -1.28
CA TRP A 41 -21.45 -11.49 -1.16
C TRP A 41 -22.54 -12.52 -1.54
N ARG A 42 -22.18 -13.60 -2.23
CA ARG A 42 -23.10 -14.70 -2.57
C ARG A 42 -23.16 -15.76 -1.47
N ASP A 43 -22.10 -15.86 -0.68
CA ASP A 43 -22.01 -16.75 0.47
C ASP A 43 -21.36 -16.03 1.66
N PRO A 44 -22.13 -15.18 2.39
CA PRO A 44 -21.62 -14.45 3.55
C PRO A 44 -21.07 -15.34 4.67
N SER A 45 -21.38 -16.63 4.67
CA SER A 45 -20.86 -17.60 5.64
C SER A 45 -19.41 -18.00 5.34
N ARG A 46 -18.93 -17.81 4.10
CA ARG A 46 -17.53 -18.03 3.74
C ARG A 46 -16.63 -17.05 4.47
N LYS A 47 -15.84 -17.57 5.41
CA LYS A 47 -14.78 -16.81 6.11
C LYS A 47 -13.36 -17.29 5.80
N GLN A 48 -13.19 -18.49 5.26
CA GLN A 48 -11.84 -19.01 4.96
C GLN A 48 -11.34 -18.54 3.59
N LEU A 49 -10.09 -18.08 3.55
CA LEU A 49 -9.36 -17.73 2.33
C LEU A 49 -7.91 -18.24 2.42
N GLY A 50 -7.65 -19.45 1.91
CA GLY A 50 -6.33 -20.06 2.07
C GLY A 50 -6.00 -20.26 3.54
N GLN A 51 -4.90 -19.69 4.02
CA GLN A 51 -4.49 -19.67 5.44
C GLN A 51 -4.97 -18.41 6.18
N LEU A 52 -5.94 -17.69 5.63
CA LEU A 52 -6.54 -16.53 6.27
C LEU A 52 -7.98 -16.84 6.69
N THR A 53 -8.34 -16.41 7.90
CA THR A 53 -9.73 -16.35 8.35
C THR A 53 -10.20 -14.90 8.32
N TYR A 54 -11.23 -14.59 7.53
CA TYR A 54 -11.85 -13.27 7.46
C TYR A 54 -12.60 -12.94 8.74
N LEU A 55 -12.24 -11.83 9.36
CA LEU A 55 -12.84 -11.35 10.61
C LEU A 55 -13.85 -10.22 10.38
N GLY A 56 -13.88 -9.66 9.17
CA GLY A 56 -14.77 -8.55 8.79
C GLY A 56 -14.04 -7.54 7.92
N GLY A 57 -14.79 -6.57 7.44
CA GLY A 57 -14.28 -5.52 6.57
C GLY A 57 -15.35 -4.50 6.30
N VAL A 58 -14.91 -3.31 5.88
CA VAL A 58 -15.78 -2.19 5.54
C VAL A 58 -15.36 -1.56 4.23
N GLN A 59 -16.33 -1.00 3.52
CA GLN A 59 -16.11 0.03 2.53
C GLN A 59 -16.16 1.38 3.23
N LEU A 60 -15.10 2.17 3.07
CA LEU A 60 -14.99 3.54 3.56
C LEU A 60 -15.47 4.50 2.46
N THR A 61 -16.35 5.44 2.80
CA THR A 61 -16.85 6.47 1.88
C THR A 61 -16.87 7.83 2.54
N SER A 62 -16.66 8.89 1.75
CA SER A 62 -16.79 10.27 2.21
C SER A 62 -17.36 11.14 1.10
N ALA A 63 -18.03 12.23 1.48
CA ALA A 63 -18.49 13.27 0.57
C ALA A 63 -17.36 14.20 0.10
N VAL A 64 -16.15 14.09 0.69
CA VAL A 64 -14.98 14.86 0.27
C VAL A 64 -14.56 14.43 -1.13
N TYR A 65 -14.37 15.42 -2.00
CA TYR A 65 -13.89 15.19 -3.36
C TYR A 65 -12.49 14.57 -3.34
N GLY A 66 -12.30 13.51 -4.11
CA GLY A 66 -11.02 12.78 -4.17
C GLY A 66 -10.68 12.01 -2.90
N PHE A 67 -11.66 11.68 -2.05
CA PHE A 67 -11.44 10.73 -0.95
C PHE A 67 -11.18 9.32 -1.51
N GLY A 68 -10.15 8.65 -1.00
CA GLY A 68 -9.69 7.36 -1.49
C GLY A 68 -8.21 7.39 -1.85
N GLY A 69 -7.80 6.61 -2.85
CA GLY A 69 -6.42 6.64 -3.33
C GLY A 69 -5.41 5.92 -2.43
N PHE A 70 -5.84 5.05 -1.50
CA PHE A 70 -5.00 4.59 -0.38
C PHE A 70 -3.97 3.54 -0.77
N SER A 71 -2.72 3.97 -1.01
CA SER A 71 -1.59 3.08 -1.32
C SER A 71 -0.93 2.46 -0.09
N ALA A 72 -0.98 3.12 1.08
CA ALA A 72 -0.24 2.66 2.25
C ALA A 72 -0.98 2.85 3.58
N MET A 73 -0.64 2.03 4.58
CA MET A 73 -1.33 2.03 5.88
C MET A 73 -0.40 1.65 7.03
N THR A 74 -0.68 2.21 8.22
CA THR A 74 -0.21 1.65 9.49
C THR A 74 -1.35 1.52 10.48
N VAL A 75 -1.25 0.52 11.36
CA VAL A 75 -2.23 0.24 12.42
C VAL A 75 -1.50 0.10 13.77
N ASP A 76 -1.92 0.86 14.77
CA ASP A 76 -1.41 0.81 16.14
C ASP A 76 -2.58 0.70 17.12
N GLY A 77 -2.86 -0.52 17.57
CA GLY A 77 -4.07 -0.83 18.32
C GLY A 77 -5.32 -0.56 17.50
N ASP A 78 -6.14 0.40 17.95
CA ASP A 78 -7.34 0.86 17.24
C ASP A 78 -7.10 2.12 16.39
N ARG A 79 -5.86 2.60 16.29
CA ARG A 79 -5.50 3.80 15.51
C ARG A 79 -5.01 3.41 14.12
N PHE A 80 -5.65 3.98 13.11
CA PHE A 80 -5.34 3.78 11.70
C PHE A 80 -4.70 5.05 11.14
N THR A 81 -3.69 4.87 10.30
CA THR A 81 -3.19 5.93 9.40
C THR A 81 -3.19 5.35 8.00
N LEU A 82 -4.00 5.93 7.11
CA LEU A 82 -4.02 5.59 5.69
C LEU A 82 -3.42 6.78 4.93
N LEU A 83 -2.53 6.48 3.99
CA LEU A 83 -1.84 7.44 3.15
C LEU A 83 -2.19 7.13 1.71
N GLY A 84 -2.64 8.14 0.97
CA GLY A 84 -2.92 8.02 -0.45
C GLY A 84 -1.74 8.42 -1.33
N ASP A 85 -1.75 7.96 -2.58
CA ASP A 85 -0.72 8.23 -3.59
C ASP A 85 -0.45 9.73 -3.80
N GLY A 86 -1.45 10.59 -3.62
CA GLY A 86 -1.31 12.05 -3.68
C GLY A 86 -0.70 12.69 -2.43
N GLY A 87 -0.29 11.91 -1.43
CA GLY A 87 0.27 12.41 -0.17
C GLY A 87 -0.76 12.99 0.80
N ASN A 88 -2.07 12.86 0.53
CA ASN A 88 -3.09 13.08 1.56
C ASN A 88 -3.08 11.89 2.52
N PHE A 89 -3.27 12.16 3.80
CA PHE A 89 -3.44 11.12 4.82
C PHE A 89 -4.71 11.35 5.62
N VAL A 90 -5.25 10.25 6.11
CA VAL A 90 -6.32 10.24 7.11
C VAL A 90 -5.87 9.39 8.30
N ARG A 91 -6.16 9.88 9.49
CA ARG A 91 -5.99 9.15 10.74
C ARG A 91 -7.30 9.09 11.46
N PHE A 92 -7.61 7.94 12.03
CA PHE A 92 -8.83 7.74 12.78
C PHE A 92 -8.67 6.59 13.77
N ARG A 93 -9.67 6.43 14.63
CA ARG A 93 -9.85 5.27 15.48
C ARG A 93 -10.98 4.40 14.97
N MET A 94 -10.79 3.09 15.02
CA MET A 94 -11.82 2.13 14.70
C MET A 94 -11.70 0.88 15.58
N GLY A 95 -12.75 0.61 16.34
CA GLY A 95 -12.83 -0.56 17.22
C GLY A 95 -13.49 -1.76 16.56
N ALA A 96 -13.88 -2.74 17.38
CA ALA A 96 -14.58 -3.94 16.92
C ALA A 96 -16.00 -3.67 16.35
N ASP A 97 -16.55 -2.48 16.59
CA ASP A 97 -17.84 -2.03 16.05
C ASP A 97 -17.72 -1.44 14.64
N TRP A 98 -16.50 -1.37 14.09
CA TRP A 98 -16.20 -0.86 12.74
C TRP A 98 -16.61 0.61 12.53
N ARG A 99 -16.78 1.37 13.60
CA ARG A 99 -17.12 2.80 13.52
C ARG A 99 -15.86 3.65 13.54
N VAL A 100 -15.79 4.58 12.58
CA VAL A 100 -14.74 5.59 12.52
C VAL A 100 -15.01 6.68 13.55
N SER A 101 -14.01 6.99 14.37
CA SER A 101 -14.03 8.11 15.33
C SER A 101 -12.68 8.82 15.37
N ASP A 102 -12.60 9.97 16.04
CA ASP A 102 -11.37 10.79 16.15
C ASP A 102 -10.65 11.03 14.82
N MET A 103 -11.43 11.28 13.76
CA MET A 103 -10.89 11.44 12.42
C MET A 103 -10.20 12.80 12.25
N VAL A 104 -8.93 12.76 11.85
CA VAL A 104 -8.14 13.91 11.41
C VAL A 104 -7.49 13.61 10.06
N SER A 105 -7.39 14.62 9.21
CA SER A 105 -6.75 14.50 7.91
C SER A 105 -5.72 15.60 7.70
N GLY A 106 -4.83 15.38 6.74
CA GLY A 106 -3.87 16.36 6.27
C GLY A 106 -3.19 15.90 5.00
N ALA A 107 -2.13 16.61 4.62
CA ALA A 107 -1.27 16.22 3.53
C ALA A 107 0.20 16.31 3.95
N LEU A 108 1.04 15.50 3.33
CA LEU A 108 2.49 15.57 3.49
C LEU A 108 2.98 16.92 2.97
N VAL A 109 3.31 17.82 3.90
CA VAL A 109 3.83 19.16 3.57
C VAL A 109 5.20 19.03 2.93
N ASP A 110 6.11 18.34 3.63
CA ASP A 110 7.42 18.00 3.12
C ASP A 110 7.35 16.77 2.22
N GLY A 111 8.20 16.73 1.19
CA GLY A 111 8.28 15.63 0.23
C GLY A 111 9.14 16.02 -0.97
N PRO A 112 9.23 15.16 -2.00
CA PRO A 112 9.95 15.50 -3.22
C PRO A 112 9.36 16.76 -3.87
N GLY A 113 10.17 17.79 -4.12
CA GLY A 113 9.71 19.02 -4.77
C GLY A 113 8.69 19.86 -3.97
N PRO A 114 8.13 20.92 -4.57
CA PRO A 114 7.32 21.92 -3.87
C PRO A 114 5.93 21.44 -3.42
N GLY A 115 5.44 20.28 -3.90
CA GLY A 115 4.17 19.68 -3.49
C GLY A 115 2.94 20.24 -4.20
N TRP A 116 3.11 20.85 -5.37
CA TRP A 116 2.00 21.44 -6.14
C TRP A 116 1.30 20.43 -7.04
N ARG A 117 1.99 19.32 -7.35
CA ARG A 117 1.57 18.31 -8.31
C ARG A 117 1.47 16.96 -7.61
N LYS A 118 0.50 16.13 -8.02
CA LYS A 118 0.38 14.75 -7.52
C LYS A 118 1.68 13.96 -7.66
N LEU A 119 2.35 14.09 -8.81
CA LEU A 119 3.62 13.42 -9.13
C LEU A 119 4.79 13.78 -8.17
N GLU A 120 4.66 14.87 -7.41
CA GLU A 120 5.63 15.27 -6.38
C GLU A 120 5.33 14.65 -5.01
N ARG A 121 4.14 14.06 -4.86
CA ARG A 121 3.67 13.42 -3.65
C ARG A 121 3.35 11.94 -3.81
N ASP A 122 3.67 11.34 -4.96
CA ASP A 122 3.52 9.92 -5.34
C ASP A 122 4.08 8.96 -4.28
N SER A 123 3.31 8.76 -3.22
CA SER A 123 3.70 8.04 -2.01
C SER A 123 3.04 6.67 -1.99
N GLU A 124 3.86 5.62 -2.08
CA GLU A 124 3.36 4.26 -2.31
C GLU A 124 3.53 3.34 -1.10
N SER A 125 4.40 3.69 -0.17
CA SER A 125 4.67 2.85 1.00
C SER A 125 4.82 3.66 2.28
N LEU A 126 4.42 3.06 3.40
CA LEU A 126 4.45 3.66 4.72
C LEU A 126 4.85 2.63 5.77
N THR A 127 5.85 2.94 6.58
CA THR A 127 6.19 2.12 7.75
C THR A 127 6.41 2.99 8.98
N ARG A 128 6.26 2.40 10.18
CA ARG A 128 6.29 3.11 11.46
C ARG A 128 7.22 2.44 12.44
N ASP A 129 7.94 3.24 13.22
CA ASP A 129 8.60 2.77 14.43
C ASP A 129 7.60 2.83 15.60
N PRO A 130 7.20 1.68 16.18
CA PRO A 130 6.22 1.66 17.26
C PRO A 130 6.74 2.31 18.55
N ALA A 131 8.06 2.39 18.76
CA ALA A 131 8.64 2.95 19.98
C ALA A 131 8.64 4.49 19.97
N THR A 132 8.82 5.10 18.79
CA THR A 132 8.96 6.56 18.66
C THR A 132 7.79 7.22 17.94
N GLY A 133 7.00 6.46 17.20
CA GLY A 133 5.97 6.98 16.29
C GLY A 133 6.51 7.56 14.99
N THR A 134 7.83 7.54 14.78
CA THR A 134 8.47 8.00 13.53
C THR A 134 7.93 7.21 12.34
N LEU A 135 7.69 7.91 11.23
CA LEU A 135 7.14 7.32 10.01
C LEU A 135 8.16 7.42 8.88
N TRP A 136 8.20 6.41 8.00
CA TRP A 136 8.97 6.46 6.76
C TRP A 136 8.04 6.23 5.58
N VAL A 137 8.20 7.05 4.55
CA VAL A 137 7.41 7.02 3.32
C VAL A 137 8.32 6.79 2.13
N GLY A 138 7.95 5.86 1.25
CA GLY A 138 8.58 5.69 -0.06
C GLY A 138 7.87 6.53 -1.12
N PHE A 139 8.63 7.31 -1.89
CA PHE A 139 8.11 8.08 -3.01
C PHE A 139 8.57 7.46 -4.33
N GLU A 140 7.62 7.02 -5.16
CA GLU A 140 7.81 6.21 -6.35
C GLU A 140 8.71 6.92 -7.37
N ARG A 141 8.20 8.04 -7.91
CA ARG A 141 8.84 8.77 -9.01
C ARG A 141 10.18 9.36 -8.64
N ALA A 142 10.31 9.78 -7.38
CA ALA A 142 11.51 10.42 -6.89
C ALA A 142 12.61 9.40 -6.53
N ASN A 143 12.25 8.11 -6.38
CA ASN A 143 13.12 7.08 -5.80
C ASN A 143 13.75 7.55 -4.48
N GLN A 144 12.90 8.10 -3.61
CA GLN A 144 13.29 8.67 -2.33
C GLN A 144 12.58 7.97 -1.18
N ILE A 145 13.27 7.91 -0.04
CA ILE A 145 12.68 7.53 1.24
C ILE A 145 12.71 8.77 2.14
N TRP A 146 11.57 9.11 2.70
CA TRP A 146 11.42 10.24 3.61
C TRP A 146 11.09 9.75 5.01
N ARG A 147 11.66 10.42 6.02
CA ARG A 147 11.36 10.17 7.43
C ARG A 147 10.62 11.37 7.99
N TYR A 148 9.48 11.11 8.60
CA TYR A 148 8.59 12.10 9.17
C TYR A 148 8.48 11.94 10.69
N ASP A 149 8.15 13.05 11.34
CA ASP A 149 7.67 13.08 12.71
C ASP A 149 6.33 12.32 12.88
N PRO A 150 5.95 11.98 14.11
CA PRO A 150 4.74 11.20 14.37
C PRO A 150 3.44 11.84 13.89
N ASP A 151 3.40 13.14 13.60
CA ASP A 151 2.23 13.86 13.08
C ASP A 151 2.29 14.15 11.57
N LEU A 152 3.30 13.63 10.86
CA LEU A 152 3.48 13.78 9.40
C LEU A 152 3.58 15.25 8.95
N ARG A 153 4.01 16.15 9.84
CA ARG A 153 4.14 17.59 9.53
C ARG A 153 5.50 17.92 8.97
N HIS A 154 6.55 17.33 9.53
CA HIS A 154 7.92 17.62 9.15
C HIS A 154 8.64 16.38 8.67
N GLY A 155 9.22 16.47 7.48
CA GLY A 155 9.87 15.37 6.79
C GLY A 155 11.25 15.73 6.28
N ARG A 156 12.12 14.73 6.20
CA ARG A 156 13.39 14.84 5.46
C ARG A 156 13.56 13.64 4.55
N GLY A 157 14.00 13.88 3.32
CA GLY A 157 14.24 12.85 2.31
C GLY A 157 15.70 12.45 2.17
N VAL A 158 15.90 11.24 1.67
CA VAL A 158 17.14 10.77 1.05
C VAL A 158 16.81 10.05 -0.26
N ALA A 159 17.68 10.15 -1.25
CA ALA A 159 17.65 9.33 -2.46
C ALA A 159 18.79 8.30 -2.38
N PRO A 160 18.57 7.09 -1.84
CA PRO A 160 19.63 6.10 -1.73
C PRO A 160 20.20 5.76 -3.11
N ARG A 161 21.53 5.69 -3.24
CA ARG A 161 22.18 5.37 -4.52
C ARG A 161 21.74 4.02 -5.08
N ALA A 162 21.37 3.09 -4.18
CA ALA A 162 20.83 1.79 -4.55
C ALA A 162 19.45 1.88 -5.25
N MET A 163 18.70 2.97 -5.11
CA MET A 163 17.39 3.15 -5.77
C MET A 163 17.49 3.98 -7.06
N ALA A 164 18.65 4.57 -7.36
CA ALA A 164 18.80 5.58 -8.42
C ALA A 164 18.44 5.12 -9.85
N LYS A 165 18.35 3.81 -10.11
CA LYS A 165 18.02 3.23 -11.43
C LYS A 165 16.64 2.59 -11.48
N TRP A 166 15.87 2.67 -10.40
CA TRP A 166 14.51 2.16 -10.38
C TRP A 166 13.62 2.93 -11.36
N SER A 167 12.55 2.27 -11.81
CA SER A 167 11.58 2.87 -12.71
C SER A 167 10.99 4.12 -12.07
N LEU A 168 10.64 5.13 -12.88
CA LEU A 168 9.85 6.27 -12.39
C LEU A 168 8.43 5.85 -12.03
N ASN A 169 7.93 4.77 -12.61
CA ASN A 169 6.62 4.18 -12.32
C ASN A 169 6.87 2.75 -11.80
N GLY A 170 7.52 2.63 -10.65
CA GLY A 170 7.70 1.36 -9.96
C GLY A 170 8.76 1.45 -8.88
N GLY A 171 8.87 2.59 -8.20
CA GLY A 171 9.91 2.97 -7.25
C GLY A 171 9.87 2.15 -5.97
N ALA A 172 9.77 2.77 -4.80
CA ALA A 172 9.67 2.04 -3.52
C ALA A 172 8.21 1.66 -3.20
N GLU A 173 7.66 0.72 -3.98
CA GLU A 173 6.29 0.23 -3.82
C GLU A 173 6.04 -0.37 -2.44
N SER A 174 7.01 -1.13 -1.92
CA SER A 174 6.89 -1.70 -0.58
C SER A 174 8.06 -1.25 0.28
N LEU A 175 7.78 -0.80 1.51
CA LEU A 175 8.79 -0.40 2.48
C LEU A 175 8.39 -0.91 3.86
N VAL A 176 9.25 -1.74 4.46
CA VAL A 176 9.02 -2.26 5.81
C VAL A 176 10.24 -2.04 6.69
N ARG A 177 10.02 -1.45 7.86
CA ARG A 177 10.97 -1.44 8.97
C ARG A 177 10.82 -2.74 9.75
N LEU A 178 11.92 -3.44 9.95
CA LEU A 178 11.96 -4.66 10.77
C LEU A 178 12.21 -4.32 12.24
N ARG A 179 11.86 -5.26 13.12
CA ARG A 179 12.06 -5.16 14.58
C ARG A 179 13.52 -4.95 14.98
N ASP A 180 14.45 -5.53 14.21
CA ASP A 180 15.90 -5.34 14.41
C ASP A 180 16.41 -3.95 13.97
N GLY A 181 15.53 -3.10 13.43
CA GLY A 181 15.84 -1.75 12.97
C GLY A 181 16.34 -1.68 11.52
N SER A 182 16.52 -2.82 10.86
CA SER A 182 16.81 -2.88 9.42
C SER A 182 15.55 -2.61 8.59
N PHE A 183 15.72 -2.35 7.29
CA PHE A 183 14.61 -2.06 6.38
C PHE A 183 14.68 -2.93 5.14
N ILE A 184 13.52 -3.21 4.55
CA ILE A 184 13.41 -3.80 3.22
C ILE A 184 12.61 -2.83 2.35
N ALA A 185 13.13 -2.52 1.17
CA ALA A 185 12.40 -1.83 0.12
C ALA A 185 12.30 -2.75 -1.11
N ILE A 186 11.11 -2.86 -1.71
CA ILE A 186 10.85 -3.65 -2.91
C ILE A 186 10.25 -2.74 -3.97
N SER A 187 10.76 -2.89 -5.20
CA SER A 187 10.40 -2.08 -6.34
C SER A 187 9.65 -2.88 -7.40
N GLU A 188 8.78 -2.23 -8.16
CA GLU A 188 8.18 -2.83 -9.35
C GLU A 188 9.17 -2.94 -10.54
N HIS A 189 10.36 -2.33 -10.41
CA HIS A 189 11.43 -2.41 -11.40
C HIS A 189 11.94 -3.84 -11.59
N LYS A 190 12.12 -4.22 -12.86
CA LYS A 190 12.55 -5.58 -13.24
C LYS A 190 14.07 -5.69 -13.13
N VAL A 191 14.56 -6.78 -12.56
CA VAL A 191 15.99 -7.09 -12.56
C VAL A 191 16.43 -7.46 -13.99
N ALA A 192 17.45 -6.77 -14.51
CA ALA A 192 18.02 -7.10 -15.81
C ALA A 192 18.58 -8.54 -15.81
N GLY A 193 18.20 -9.33 -16.81
CA GLY A 193 18.66 -10.73 -16.95
C GLY A 193 17.92 -11.75 -16.08
N ALA A 194 17.05 -11.34 -15.15
CA ALA A 194 16.23 -12.25 -14.33
C ALA A 194 14.74 -12.02 -14.59
N LYS A 195 14.16 -12.80 -15.52
CA LYS A 195 12.76 -12.66 -15.89
C LYS A 195 11.84 -12.94 -14.70
N GLY A 196 10.81 -12.10 -14.56
CA GLY A 196 9.78 -12.26 -13.54
C GLY A 196 10.20 -11.86 -12.12
N THR A 197 11.37 -11.25 -11.93
CA THR A 197 11.83 -10.78 -10.62
C THR A 197 11.84 -9.26 -10.53
N ARG A 198 11.88 -8.77 -9.30
CA ARG A 198 11.76 -7.37 -8.89
C ARG A 198 12.96 -6.96 -8.07
N GLU A 199 13.47 -5.75 -8.29
CA GLU A 199 14.58 -5.24 -7.49
C GLU A 199 14.14 -5.04 -6.04
N ALA A 200 15.00 -5.43 -5.11
CA ALA A 200 14.79 -5.19 -3.70
C ALA A 200 16.11 -4.88 -3.00
N ILE A 201 16.03 -4.12 -1.92
CA ILE A 201 17.17 -3.70 -1.12
C ILE A 201 16.86 -4.03 0.33
N TRP A 202 17.82 -4.67 0.99
CA TRP A 202 17.87 -4.71 2.45
C TRP A 202 18.82 -3.61 2.93
N PHE A 203 18.36 -2.71 3.79
CA PHE A 203 19.19 -1.70 4.45
C PHE A 203 19.49 -2.14 5.87
N ALA A 204 20.74 -1.97 6.31
CA ALA A 204 21.19 -2.38 7.63
C ALA A 204 20.66 -1.52 8.79
N GLY A 205 19.90 -0.47 8.49
CA GLY A 205 19.33 0.48 9.44
C GLY A 205 18.49 1.54 8.73
N ASP A 206 18.14 2.60 9.44
CA ASP A 206 17.41 3.76 8.89
C ASP A 206 18.08 4.29 7.61
N PRO A 207 17.42 4.25 6.44
CA PRO A 207 17.98 4.69 5.17
C PRO A 207 18.47 6.15 5.18
N LEU A 208 17.93 7.02 6.04
CA LEU A 208 18.40 8.40 6.16
C LEU A 208 19.72 8.53 6.94
N ARG A 209 20.06 7.54 7.76
CA ARG A 209 21.30 7.53 8.55
C ARG A 209 22.41 6.78 7.84
N VAL A 210 22.07 5.68 7.18
CA VAL A 210 23.03 4.77 6.54
C VAL A 210 22.58 4.35 5.13
N PRO A 211 22.33 5.30 4.21
CA PRO A 211 21.69 5.04 2.90
C PRO A 211 22.44 4.03 2.03
N ASP A 212 23.76 3.91 2.20
CA ASP A 212 24.62 3.04 1.40
C ASP A 212 24.97 1.72 2.13
N ARG A 213 24.50 1.52 3.37
CA ARG A 213 24.73 0.27 4.10
C ARG A 213 23.57 -0.69 3.89
N GLY A 214 23.74 -1.58 2.93
CA GLY A 214 22.76 -2.59 2.60
C GLY A 214 23.26 -3.52 1.50
N PHE A 215 22.37 -4.35 0.98
CA PHE A 215 22.64 -5.15 -0.19
C PHE A 215 21.38 -5.34 -1.03
N ARG A 216 21.59 -5.59 -2.31
CA ARG A 216 20.52 -5.92 -3.25
C ARG A 216 20.18 -7.41 -3.18
N PHE A 217 18.91 -7.69 -3.35
CA PHE A 217 18.39 -9.02 -3.66
C PHE A 217 17.27 -8.85 -4.71
N ALA A 218 16.74 -9.96 -5.20
CA ALA A 218 15.61 -9.96 -6.10
C ALA A 218 14.41 -10.64 -5.44
N TYR A 219 13.23 -10.06 -5.56
CA TYR A 219 11.99 -10.72 -5.17
C TYR A 219 11.30 -11.30 -6.40
N ARG A 220 10.82 -12.55 -6.34
CA ARG A 220 10.00 -13.15 -7.38
C ARG A 220 8.56 -13.26 -6.88
N PRO A 221 7.67 -12.32 -7.27
CA PRO A 221 6.25 -12.43 -6.96
C PRO A 221 5.61 -13.63 -7.67
N PRO A 222 4.39 -14.02 -7.27
CA PRO A 222 3.57 -14.93 -8.05
C PRO A 222 3.48 -14.51 -9.52
N ALA A 223 3.34 -15.46 -10.44
CA ALA A 223 3.42 -15.19 -11.86
C ALA A 223 2.43 -14.10 -12.32
N ARG A 224 2.95 -13.02 -12.92
CA ARG A 224 2.22 -11.83 -13.39
C ARG A 224 1.68 -10.92 -12.28
N PHE A 225 2.12 -11.10 -11.03
CA PHE A 225 1.84 -10.18 -9.94
C PHE A 225 3.02 -9.21 -9.73
N GLN A 226 2.72 -8.10 -9.08
CA GLN A 226 3.64 -7.06 -8.61
C GLN A 226 3.53 -6.91 -7.09
N PRO A 227 4.64 -6.69 -6.36
CA PRO A 227 4.56 -6.33 -4.94
C PRO A 227 3.92 -4.95 -4.79
N THR A 228 3.01 -4.80 -3.84
CA THR A 228 2.36 -3.51 -3.54
C THR A 228 2.64 -3.05 -2.12
N ASP A 229 2.75 -3.94 -1.13
CA ASP A 229 3.21 -3.55 0.21
C ASP A 229 3.77 -4.76 0.98
N ALA A 230 4.46 -4.51 2.09
CA ALA A 230 5.04 -5.55 2.93
C ALA A 230 4.98 -5.21 4.42
N ALA A 231 4.82 -6.24 5.24
CA ALA A 231 4.81 -6.12 6.70
C ALA A 231 5.54 -7.28 7.36
N GLU A 232 6.22 -7.01 8.48
CA GLU A 232 6.87 -8.06 9.28
C GLU A 232 5.85 -8.71 10.22
N LEU A 233 5.77 -10.03 10.17
CA LEU A 233 4.96 -10.84 11.08
C LEU A 233 5.62 -10.98 12.46
N PRO A 234 4.87 -11.33 13.52
CA PRO A 234 5.43 -11.51 14.86
C PRO A 234 6.54 -12.57 14.97
N ASP A 235 6.57 -13.54 14.05
CA ASP A 235 7.59 -14.58 13.97
C ASP A 235 8.80 -14.22 13.09
N GLY A 236 8.84 -12.98 12.56
CA GLY A 236 9.93 -12.47 11.74
C GLY A 236 9.85 -12.83 10.25
N ARG A 237 8.83 -13.58 9.81
CA ARG A 237 8.55 -13.71 8.37
C ARG A 237 8.05 -12.38 7.81
N ILE A 238 8.28 -12.15 6.52
CA ILE A 238 7.77 -10.96 5.84
C ILE A 238 6.57 -11.37 5.01
N ALA A 239 5.42 -10.76 5.31
CA ALA A 239 4.25 -10.83 4.45
C ALA A 239 4.39 -9.79 3.34
N ILE A 240 4.19 -10.20 2.09
CA ILE A 240 4.21 -9.31 0.93
C ILE A 240 2.85 -9.43 0.26
N LEU A 241 2.16 -8.31 0.14
CA LEU A 241 0.96 -8.16 -0.66
C LEU A 241 1.39 -7.98 -2.11
N ASN A 242 0.75 -8.72 -3.01
CA ASN A 242 1.02 -8.63 -4.42
C ASN A 242 -0.28 -8.44 -5.19
N ARG A 243 -0.23 -7.66 -6.26
CA ARG A 243 -1.38 -7.32 -7.09
C ARG A 243 -1.18 -7.68 -8.55
N ARG A 244 -2.27 -7.99 -9.24
CA ARG A 244 -2.31 -8.17 -10.69
C ARG A 244 -3.56 -7.51 -11.26
N ALA A 245 -3.36 -6.64 -12.24
CA ALA A 245 -4.41 -6.09 -13.08
C ALA A 245 -4.55 -6.89 -14.39
N SER A 246 -5.78 -7.18 -14.80
CA SER A 246 -6.06 -7.74 -16.13
C SER A 246 -7.45 -7.36 -16.62
N LEU A 247 -7.64 -7.25 -17.94
CA LEU A 247 -8.94 -6.92 -18.52
C LEU A 247 -10.03 -7.96 -18.21
N GLN A 248 -9.64 -9.24 -18.07
CA GLN A 248 -10.58 -10.35 -17.89
C GLN A 248 -10.98 -10.56 -16.43
N ALA A 249 -10.04 -10.43 -15.50
CA ALA A 249 -10.26 -10.73 -14.08
C ALA A 249 -10.30 -9.48 -13.19
N GLY A 250 -10.16 -8.28 -13.78
CA GLY A 250 -9.99 -7.05 -13.02
C GLY A 250 -8.70 -7.06 -12.19
N PHE A 251 -8.77 -6.49 -10.99
CA PHE A 251 -7.71 -6.52 -9.99
C PHE A 251 -7.84 -7.77 -9.12
N THR A 252 -6.75 -8.52 -9.01
CA THR A 252 -6.63 -9.68 -8.12
C THR A 252 -5.40 -9.48 -7.25
N ALA A 253 -5.38 -10.08 -6.07
CA ALA A 253 -4.25 -9.99 -5.16
C ALA A 253 -3.80 -11.35 -4.65
N SER A 254 -2.59 -11.41 -4.12
CA SER A 254 -2.01 -12.57 -3.49
C SER A 254 -1.15 -12.13 -2.30
N LEU A 255 -1.36 -12.79 -1.16
CA LEU A 255 -0.51 -12.62 -0.01
C LEU A 255 0.52 -13.75 0.02
N THR A 256 1.79 -13.39 0.08
CA THR A 256 2.91 -14.33 0.15
C THR A 256 3.73 -14.13 1.41
N LEU A 257 4.22 -15.21 2.00
CA LEU A 257 5.16 -15.17 3.12
C LEU A 257 6.56 -15.55 2.65
N ILE A 258 7.56 -14.75 3.03
CA ILE A 258 8.98 -15.07 2.83
C ILE A 258 9.70 -15.19 4.16
N ASP A 259 10.65 -16.11 4.25
CA ASP A 259 11.53 -16.22 5.41
C ASP A 259 12.60 -15.12 5.37
N ARG A 260 12.77 -14.41 6.48
CA ARG A 260 13.81 -13.38 6.62
C ARG A 260 15.21 -13.92 6.30
N ALA A 261 15.47 -15.18 6.64
CA ALA A 261 16.74 -15.87 6.39
C ALA A 261 17.04 -16.13 4.90
N ALA A 262 16.03 -16.06 4.02
CA ALA A 262 16.21 -16.16 2.58
C ALA A 262 16.76 -14.87 1.95
N ILE A 263 16.58 -13.73 2.63
CA ILE A 263 17.07 -12.42 2.18
C ILE A 263 18.57 -12.32 2.43
N ARG A 264 19.34 -12.53 1.37
CA ARG A 264 20.82 -12.53 1.36
C ARG A 264 21.33 -11.75 0.14
N PRO A 265 22.59 -11.27 0.15
CA PRO A 265 23.17 -10.57 -0.99
C PRO A 265 23.03 -11.37 -2.29
N GLY A 266 22.40 -10.76 -3.31
CA GLY A 266 22.21 -11.35 -4.64
C GLY A 266 21.19 -12.50 -4.74
N ALA A 267 20.53 -12.88 -3.65
CA ALA A 267 19.56 -13.96 -3.66
C ALA A 267 18.32 -13.60 -4.48
N ILE A 268 17.70 -14.60 -5.12
CA ILE A 268 16.33 -14.49 -5.63
C ILE A 268 15.40 -15.13 -4.62
N VAL A 269 14.62 -14.31 -3.94
CA VAL A 269 13.69 -14.71 -2.88
C VAL A 269 12.31 -14.98 -3.50
N THR A 270 11.74 -16.13 -3.17
CA THR A 270 10.36 -16.54 -3.51
C THR A 270 9.59 -16.79 -2.23
N GLY A 271 8.31 -16.47 -2.20
CA GLY A 271 7.44 -16.71 -1.05
C GLY A 271 6.44 -17.84 -1.26
N GLN A 272 5.92 -18.36 -0.16
CA GLN A 272 4.75 -19.22 -0.15
C GLN A 272 3.49 -18.36 -0.27
N GLU A 273 2.65 -18.61 -1.27
CA GLU A 273 1.31 -18.01 -1.34
C GLU A 273 0.42 -18.60 -0.25
N VAL A 274 -0.13 -17.73 0.59
CA VAL A 274 -1.01 -18.12 1.71
C VAL A 274 -2.46 -17.72 1.49
N ALA A 275 -2.73 -16.75 0.63
CA ALA A 275 -4.07 -16.36 0.21
C ALA A 275 -4.08 -15.76 -1.19
N ARG A 276 -5.18 -15.95 -1.91
CA ARG A 276 -5.41 -15.40 -3.24
C ARG A 276 -6.79 -14.73 -3.31
N PHE A 277 -6.79 -13.44 -3.56
CA PHE A 277 -7.99 -12.61 -3.71
C PHE A 277 -8.38 -12.56 -5.18
N ALA A 278 -9.36 -13.39 -5.55
CA ALA A 278 -9.92 -13.46 -6.89
C ALA A 278 -11.34 -14.04 -6.81
N ALA A 279 -12.15 -13.82 -7.85
CA ALA A 279 -13.51 -14.34 -7.89
C ALA A 279 -13.56 -15.84 -7.51
N PRO A 280 -14.53 -16.27 -6.66
CA PRO A 280 -15.72 -15.52 -6.24
C PRO A 280 -15.53 -14.61 -5.02
N VAL A 281 -14.40 -14.68 -4.31
CA VAL A 281 -14.20 -13.84 -3.11
C VAL A 281 -13.88 -12.39 -3.49
N LEU A 282 -14.11 -11.48 -2.55
CA LEU A 282 -13.85 -10.06 -2.64
C LEU A 282 -12.41 -9.82 -3.09
N HIS A 283 -12.26 -9.09 -4.19
CA HIS A 283 -10.99 -8.70 -4.77
C HIS A 283 -11.12 -7.29 -5.33
N ASP A 284 -10.06 -6.50 -5.17
CA ASP A 284 -10.00 -5.10 -5.57
C ASP A 284 -8.53 -4.69 -5.77
N ASN A 285 -8.24 -3.41 -5.98
CA ASN A 285 -6.88 -2.86 -6.10
C ASN A 285 -6.19 -2.81 -4.72
N PHE A 286 -5.95 -3.96 -4.09
CA PHE A 286 -5.31 -4.03 -2.77
C PHE A 286 -3.85 -3.58 -2.81
N GLU A 287 -3.55 -2.52 -2.07
CA GLU A 287 -2.24 -1.87 -2.09
C GLU A 287 -1.62 -1.69 -0.72
N ALA A 288 -2.40 -1.49 0.35
CA ALA A 288 -1.84 -1.33 1.69
C ALA A 288 -1.95 -2.60 2.55
N LEU A 289 -0.90 -2.91 3.33
CA LEU A 289 -0.83 -4.04 4.26
C LEU A 289 -0.31 -3.59 5.63
N ALA A 290 -1.04 -3.91 6.69
CA ALA A 290 -0.56 -3.73 8.05
C ALA A 290 -0.75 -5.00 8.89
N VAL A 291 0.09 -5.17 9.91
CA VAL A 291 0.05 -6.28 10.86
C VAL A 291 -0.21 -5.74 12.25
N SER A 292 -1.18 -6.30 12.96
CA SER A 292 -1.40 -6.06 14.39
C SER A 292 -1.55 -7.38 15.15
N ARG A 293 -1.75 -7.28 16.47
CA ARG A 293 -2.00 -8.44 17.33
C ARG A 293 -3.26 -8.25 18.15
N GLU A 294 -4.07 -9.30 18.21
CA GLU A 294 -5.25 -9.38 19.08
C GLU A 294 -5.14 -10.63 19.94
N GLY A 295 -4.78 -10.45 21.22
CA GLY A 295 -4.49 -11.56 22.11
C GLY A 295 -3.32 -12.40 21.58
N ARG A 296 -3.62 -13.64 21.17
CA ARG A 296 -2.62 -14.56 20.57
C ARG A 296 -2.54 -14.45 19.04
N ASP A 297 -3.55 -13.89 18.41
CA ASP A 297 -3.72 -13.92 16.97
C ASP A 297 -2.88 -12.86 16.25
N THR A 298 -2.38 -13.24 15.08
CA THR A 298 -1.75 -12.32 14.13
C THR A 298 -2.83 -11.80 13.20
N ILE A 299 -3.05 -10.49 13.22
CA ILE A 299 -4.09 -9.83 12.44
C ILE A 299 -3.45 -9.13 11.25
N LEU A 300 -4.01 -9.33 10.07
CA LEU A 300 -3.66 -8.67 8.84
C LEU A 300 -4.76 -7.70 8.47
N TRP A 301 -4.38 -6.46 8.20
CA TRP A 301 -5.23 -5.43 7.65
C TRP A 301 -4.82 -5.18 6.21
N ILE A 302 -5.78 -5.21 5.30
CA ILE A 302 -5.56 -4.98 3.87
C ILE A 302 -6.49 -3.85 3.44
N ALA A 303 -5.94 -2.82 2.80
CA ALA A 303 -6.74 -1.75 2.21
C ALA A 303 -6.63 -1.74 0.68
N SER A 304 -7.71 -1.28 0.04
CA SER A 304 -7.73 -1.06 -1.40
C SER A 304 -7.53 0.42 -1.71
N ASP A 305 -6.72 0.66 -2.72
CA ASP A 305 -6.76 1.90 -3.47
C ASP A 305 -7.99 1.86 -4.42
N ASP A 306 -8.58 3.01 -4.68
CA ASP A 306 -9.69 3.15 -5.61
C ASP A 306 -9.35 3.91 -6.90
N ASN A 307 -8.12 4.41 -7.06
CA ASN A 307 -7.63 5.15 -8.23
C ASN A 307 -8.58 6.25 -8.75
N ALA A 308 -9.54 6.72 -7.92
CA ALA A 308 -10.72 7.48 -8.36
C ALA A 308 -11.53 6.84 -9.53
N LEU A 309 -11.42 5.52 -9.73
CA LEU A 309 -12.17 4.76 -10.73
C LEU A 309 -13.51 4.31 -10.14
N TRP A 310 -14.60 4.58 -10.87
CA TRP A 310 -15.97 4.33 -10.41
C TRP A 310 -16.31 2.87 -10.02
N PHE A 311 -15.46 1.91 -10.40
CA PHE A 311 -15.66 0.48 -10.11
C PHE A 311 -14.72 -0.06 -9.02
N GLN A 312 -13.77 0.74 -8.53
CA GLN A 312 -12.93 0.38 -7.39
C GLN A 312 -13.50 1.00 -6.11
N ARG A 313 -13.09 0.48 -4.95
CA ARG A 313 -13.62 0.91 -3.65
C ARG A 313 -12.49 1.10 -2.65
N SER A 314 -12.62 2.11 -1.80
CA SER A 314 -11.82 2.25 -0.58
C SER A 314 -12.24 1.19 0.44
N LEU A 315 -11.67 -0.02 0.35
CA LEU A 315 -11.93 -1.14 1.25
C LEU A 315 -10.91 -1.16 2.39
N LEU A 316 -11.35 -1.61 3.58
CA LEU A 316 -10.48 -1.97 4.71
C LEU A 316 -10.93 -3.32 5.27
N LEU A 317 -10.09 -4.33 5.09
CA LEU A 317 -10.40 -5.72 5.42
C LEU A 317 -9.51 -6.23 6.55
N LYS A 318 -10.06 -7.10 7.40
CA LYS A 318 -9.38 -7.69 8.55
C LYS A 318 -9.38 -9.20 8.46
N PHE A 319 -8.21 -9.79 8.59
CA PHE A 319 -8.02 -11.24 8.58
C PHE A 319 -7.19 -11.68 9.77
N ARG A 320 -7.46 -12.87 10.31
CA ARG A 320 -6.48 -13.61 11.10
C ARG A 320 -5.61 -14.42 10.15
N LEU A 321 -4.29 -14.35 10.32
CA LEU A 321 -3.39 -15.33 9.73
C LEU A 321 -3.44 -16.59 10.59
N ASP A 322 -3.94 -17.67 10.01
CA ASP A 322 -3.97 -18.96 10.66
C ASP A 322 -2.53 -19.48 10.76
N ALA A 323 -2.19 -20.10 11.90
CA ALA A 323 -0.87 -20.72 12.04
C ALA A 323 -0.70 -21.74 10.89
N PRO A 324 0.44 -21.76 10.20
CA PRO A 324 0.71 -22.87 9.28
C PRO A 324 0.60 -24.18 10.08
N PRO A 325 -0.01 -25.23 9.49
CA PRO A 325 -0.14 -26.53 10.14
C PRO A 325 1.20 -27.12 10.58
#